data_AF-A0A920D9C3-F1
#
_entry.id   AF-A0A920D9C3-F1
#
_cell.length_a   1.000
_cell.length_b   1.000
_cell.length_c   1.000
_cell.angle_alpha   90.00
_cell.angle_beta   90.00
_cell.angle_gamma   90.00
#
_symmetry.space_group_name_H-M   'P 1'
#
loop_
_entity.id
_entity.type
_entity.pdbx_description
1 polymer ?
#
loop_
_entity_poly.entity_id
_entity_poly.type
_entity_poly.pdbx_seq_one_letter_code
_entity_poly.pdbx_strand_id
1 'polypeptide(L)'
;MSSDMRRLLGVVQMVVEACIALGYLVGLIPFAFLWSSSWVVPLVLVSFVLALLLRNNTLVPAVVNVLMAFLSFIPLLGYVTRIIGILLSLYNLSQIRRTS
;
A
#
# COMPACT_ATOMS: atom_id res chain seq x y z
N MET A 1 -2.96 -7.68 -22.94
CA MET A 1 -2.58 -8.37 -21.68
C MET A 1 -3.48 -9.58 -21.55
N SER A 2 -2.92 -10.80 -21.49
CA SER A 2 -3.72 -12.02 -21.31
C SER A 2 -4.49 -11.97 -19.99
N SER A 3 -5.64 -12.66 -19.93
CA SER A 3 -6.48 -12.77 -18.74
C SER A 3 -5.70 -13.33 -17.54
N ASP A 4 -4.80 -14.28 -17.78
CA ASP A 4 -4.00 -14.93 -16.75
C ASP A 4 -2.96 -13.98 -16.16
N MET A 5 -2.33 -13.16 -17.00
CA MET A 5 -1.38 -12.14 -16.55
C MET A 5 -2.06 -11.07 -15.68
N ARG A 6 -3.30 -10.67 -16.03
CA ARG A 6 -4.10 -9.75 -15.21
C ARG A 6 -4.42 -10.33 -13.83
N ARG A 7 -4.82 -11.60 -13.77
CA ARG A 7 -5.07 -12.29 -12.50
C ARG A 7 -3.82 -12.42 -11.66
N LEU A 8 -2.70 -12.82 -12.27
CA LEU A 8 -1.42 -12.97 -11.57
C LEU A 8 -0.96 -11.63 -10.98
N LEU A 9 -0.98 -10.56 -11.76
CA LEU A 9 -0.60 -9.23 -11.27
C LEU A 9 -1.56 -8.71 -10.20
N GLY A 10 -2.85 -9.06 -10.26
CA GLY A 10 -3.83 -8.73 -9.22
C GLY A 10 -3.55 -9.44 -7.89
N VAL A 11 -3.18 -10.72 -7.92
CA VAL A 11 -2.75 -11.48 -6.73
C VAL A 11 -1.47 -10.89 -6.15
N VAL A 12 -0.48 -10.57 -7.00
CA VAL A 12 0.76 -9.92 -6.55
C VAL A 12 0.46 -8.58 -5.89
N GLN A 13 -0.40 -7.75 -6.49
CA GLN A 13 -0.81 -6.47 -5.91
C GLN A 13 -1.51 -6.66 -4.56
N MET A 14 -2.34 -7.69 -4.41
CA MET A 14 -2.98 -8.03 -3.14
C MET A 14 -1.95 -8.37 -2.06
N VAL A 15 -0.94 -9.19 -2.38
CA VAL A 15 0.13 -9.53 -1.44
C VAL A 15 0.93 -8.28 -1.04
N VAL A 16 1.25 -7.43 -2.00
CA VAL A 16 1.98 -6.17 -1.75
C VAL A 16 1.16 -5.26 -0.80
N GLU A 17 -0.13 -5.07 -1.04
CA GLU A 17 -1.01 -4.27 -0.17
C GLU A 17 -1.12 -4.85 1.24
N ALA A 18 -1.17 -6.18 1.38
CA ALA A 18 -1.15 -6.83 2.68
C ALA A 18 0.16 -6.56 3.43
N CYS A 19 1.31 -6.65 2.74
CA CYS A 19 2.61 -6.32 3.33
C CYS A 19 2.69 -4.83 3.74
N ILE A 20 2.16 -3.91 2.93
CA ILE A 20 2.10 -2.47 3.26
C ILE A 20 1.27 -2.25 4.53
N ALA A 21 0.10 -2.87 4.63
CA ALA A 21 -0.75 -2.76 5.82
C ALA A 21 -0.03 -3.27 7.08
N LEU A 22 0.64 -4.43 6.98
CA LEU A 22 1.48 -4.96 8.07
C LEU A 22 2.62 -4.02 8.43
N GLY A 23 3.26 -3.42 7.43
CA GLY A 23 4.34 -2.46 7.66
C GLY A 23 3.87 -1.23 8.41
N TYR A 24 2.73 -0.66 8.03
CA TYR A 24 2.15 0.46 8.77
C TYR A 24 1.76 0.08 10.20
N LEU A 25 1.24 -1.14 10.43
CA LEU A 25 0.98 -1.64 11.79
C LEU A 25 2.27 -1.73 12.62
N VAL A 26 3.35 -2.28 12.06
CA VAL A 26 4.65 -2.33 12.74
C VAL A 26 5.20 -0.91 12.98
N GLY A 27 4.93 0.02 12.06
CA GLY A 27 5.30 1.42 12.21
C GLY A 27 4.55 2.17 13.32
N LEU A 28 3.49 1.60 13.91
CA LEU A 28 2.86 2.14 15.12
C LEU A 28 3.66 1.84 16.38
N ILE A 29 4.59 0.88 16.34
CA ILE A 29 5.49 0.61 17.46
C ILE A 29 6.54 1.72 17.50
N PRO A 30 6.72 2.41 18.65
CA PRO A 30 7.78 3.39 18.82
C PRO A 30 9.14 2.78 18.43
N PHE A 31 10.01 3.55 17.76
CA PHE A 31 11.32 3.14 17.25
C PHE A 31 11.35 2.15 16.07
N ALA A 32 10.27 1.37 15.83
CA ALA A 32 10.17 0.50 14.65
C ALA A 32 9.80 1.26 13.36
N PHE A 33 9.42 2.54 13.47
CA PHE A 33 8.92 3.32 12.35
C PHE A 33 9.95 3.57 11.23
N LEU A 34 11.22 3.85 11.56
CA LEU A 34 12.27 4.03 10.55
C LEU A 34 12.52 2.74 9.77
N TRP A 35 12.54 1.62 10.48
CA TRP A 35 12.68 0.31 9.89
C TRP A 35 11.47 -0.03 9.00
N SER A 36 10.25 0.16 9.50
CA SER A 36 9.02 -0.02 8.73
C SER A 36 8.97 0.85 7.47
N SER A 37 9.23 2.15 7.59
CA SER A 37 9.18 3.10 6.46
C SER A 37 10.22 2.76 5.38
N SER A 38 11.35 2.14 5.72
CA SER A 38 12.39 1.78 4.75
C SER A 38 11.91 0.78 3.68
N TRP A 39 10.95 -0.09 4.01
CA TRP A 39 10.42 -1.08 3.09
C TRP A 39 8.94 -0.83 2.71
N VAL A 40 8.17 -0.11 3.55
CA VAL A 40 6.81 0.32 3.18
C VAL A 40 6.82 1.27 1.98
N VAL A 41 7.73 2.25 1.96
CA VAL A 41 7.83 3.24 0.86
C VAL A 41 8.06 2.57 -0.50
N PRO A 42 9.07 1.70 -0.69
CA PRO A 42 9.25 1.03 -1.98
C PRO A 42 8.08 0.10 -2.32
N LEU A 43 7.45 -0.58 -1.34
CA LEU A 43 6.28 -1.42 -1.61
C LEU A 43 5.07 -0.59 -2.08
N VAL A 44 4.83 0.58 -1.49
CA VAL A 44 3.75 1.48 -1.90
C VAL A 44 3.99 1.99 -3.32
N LEU A 45 5.24 2.29 -3.69
CA LEU A 45 5.59 2.62 -5.08
C LEU A 45 5.34 1.44 -6.03
N VAL A 46 5.70 0.22 -5.65
CA VAL A 46 5.39 -0.98 -6.43
C VAL A 46 3.88 -1.17 -6.59
N SER A 47 3.09 -0.99 -5.52
CA SER A 47 1.63 -1.06 -5.60
C SER A 47 1.06 0.00 -6.54
N PHE A 48 1.60 1.21 -6.52
CA PHE A 48 1.20 2.28 -7.44
C PHE A 48 1.49 1.91 -8.90
N VAL A 49 2.68 1.37 -9.21
CA VAL A 49 3.00 0.89 -10.57
C VAL A 49 2.07 -0.24 -11.00
N LEU A 50 1.80 -1.20 -10.10
CA LEU A 50 0.84 -2.29 -10.37
C LEU A 50 -0.56 -1.73 -10.64
N ALA A 51 -1.06 -0.79 -9.83
CA ALA A 51 -2.36 -0.17 -10.04
C ALA A 51 -2.44 0.55 -11.40
N LEU A 52 -1.35 1.20 -11.83
CA LEU A 52 -1.26 1.86 -13.14
C LEU A 52 -1.30 0.87 -14.31
N LEU A 53 -0.63 -0.28 -14.18
CA LEU A 53 -0.63 -1.34 -15.17
C LEU A 53 -1.96 -2.10 -15.24
N LEU A 54 -2.60 -2.35 -14.09
CA LEU A 54 -3.90 -3.01 -14.02
C LEU A 54 -5.06 -2.08 -14.41
N ARG A 55 -4.88 -0.76 -14.33
CA ARG A 55 -5.95 0.26 -14.47
C ARG A 55 -7.19 -0.10 -13.64
N ASN A 56 -6.97 -0.59 -12.42
CA ASN A 56 -8.02 -0.90 -11.47
C ASN A 56 -8.41 0.34 -10.64
N ASN A 57 -9.48 0.24 -9.87
CA ASN A 57 -9.98 1.33 -9.03
C ASN A 57 -9.05 1.67 -7.83
N THR A 58 -7.85 1.11 -7.77
CA THR A 58 -6.89 1.35 -6.68
C THR A 58 -5.85 2.41 -7.01
N LEU A 59 -5.88 3.03 -8.19
CA LEU A 59 -4.87 4.02 -8.59
C LEU A 59 -4.89 5.27 -7.71
N VAL A 60 -6.06 5.88 -7.52
CA VAL A 60 -6.24 7.06 -6.65
C VAL A 60 -5.80 6.77 -5.21
N PRO A 61 -6.29 5.72 -4.54
CA PRO A 61 -5.85 5.41 -3.18
C PRO A 61 -4.36 5.02 -3.12
N ALA A 62 -3.78 4.40 -4.16
CA ALA A 62 -2.33 4.15 -4.20
C ALA A 62 -1.51 5.45 -4.25
N VAL A 63 -1.93 6.46 -5.02
CA VAL A 63 -1.28 7.79 -5.01
C VAL A 63 -1.33 8.43 -3.62
N VAL A 64 -2.50 8.38 -2.97
CA VAL A 64 -2.63 8.90 -1.60
C VAL A 64 -1.73 8.11 -0.65
N ASN A 65 -1.65 6.79 -0.82
CA ASN A 65 -0.80 5.94 0.02
C ASN A 65 0.70 6.29 -0.15
N VAL A 66 1.14 6.64 -1.36
CA VAL A 66 2.51 7.16 -1.61
C VAL A 66 2.76 8.41 -0.77
N LEU A 67 1.83 9.38 -0.80
CA LEU A 67 1.95 10.60 0.00
C LEU A 67 1.97 10.30 1.51
N MET A 68 1.10 9.39 1.97
CA MET A 68 1.07 8.96 3.37
C MET A 68 2.39 8.28 3.79
N ALA A 69 2.98 7.46 2.93
CA ALA A 69 4.24 6.79 3.19
C ALA A 69 5.38 7.81 3.39
N PHE A 70 5.46 8.85 2.55
CA PHE A 70 6.44 9.93 2.73
C PHE A 70 6.18 10.76 3.99
N LEU A 71 4.93 11.11 4.26
CA LEU A 71 4.57 11.85 5.48
C LEU A 71 4.78 11.02 6.76
N SER A 72 4.84 9.69 6.65
CA SER A 72 5.11 8.78 7.77
C SER A 72 6.53 8.88 8.33
N PHE A 73 7.46 9.55 7.64
CA PHE A 73 8.80 9.85 8.18
C PHE A 73 8.77 10.87 9.33
N ILE A 74 7.71 11.68 9.43
CA ILE A 74 7.55 12.64 10.52
C ILE A 74 7.01 11.87 11.74
N PRO A 75 7.72 11.79 12.88
CA PRO A 75 7.33 10.90 13.98
C PRO A 75 5.93 11.18 14.56
N LEU A 76 5.56 12.45 14.72
CA LEU A 76 4.28 12.88 15.30
C LEU A 76 3.11 12.75 14.31
N LEU A 77 3.26 13.27 13.09
CA LEU A 77 2.26 13.14 12.02
C LEU A 77 2.17 11.70 11.50
N GLY A 78 3.23 10.92 11.70
CA GLY A 78 3.40 9.56 11.24
C GLY A 78 2.36 8.60 11.80
N TYR A 79 1.89 8.79 13.03
CA TYR A 79 0.84 7.93 13.57
C TYR A 79 -0.47 8.09 12.80
N VAL A 80 -0.87 9.33 12.49
CA VAL A 80 -2.10 9.61 11.74
C VAL A 80 -1.98 9.10 10.31
N THR A 81 -0.85 9.36 9.64
CA THR A 81 -0.64 8.96 8.25
C THR A 81 -0.52 7.44 8.10
N ARG A 82 0.04 6.74 9.10
CA ARG A 82 0.05 5.26 9.15
C ARG A 82 -1.34 4.68 9.33
N ILE A 83 -2.18 5.25 10.19
CA ILE A 83 -3.58 4.82 10.34
C ILE A 83 -4.33 5.00 9.01
N ILE A 84 -4.16 6.15 8.35
CA ILE A 84 -4.75 6.38 7.02
C ILE A 84 -4.20 5.39 5.99
N GLY A 85 -2.89 5.12 5.99
CA GLY A 85 -2.24 4.15 5.12
C GLY A 85 -2.79 2.73 5.29
N ILE A 86 -3.05 2.29 6.54
CA ILE A 86 -3.71 1.01 6.82
C ILE A 86 -5.10 0.98 6.21
N LEU A 87 -5.92 2.01 6.44
CA LEU A 87 -7.28 2.08 5.91
C LEU A 87 -7.28 2.05 4.37
N LEU A 88 -6.34 2.77 3.73
CA LEU A 88 -6.20 2.78 2.28
C LEU A 88 -5.77 1.43 1.72
N SER A 89 -4.81 0.75 2.36
CA SER A 89 -4.41 -0.60 1.93
C SER A 89 -5.51 -1.64 2.13
N LEU A 90 -6.29 -1.56 3.22
CA LEU A 90 -7.48 -2.39 3.40
C LEU A 90 -8.55 -2.11 2.34
N TYR A 91 -8.77 -0.84 1.99
CA TYR A 91 -9.66 -0.46 0.90
C TYR A 91 -9.17 -1.05 -0.44
N ASN A 92 -7.88 -0.92 -0.75
CA ASN A 92 -7.29 -1.49 -1.98
C ASN A 92 -7.45 -3.00 -2.04
N LEU A 93 -7.19 -3.71 -0.94
CA LEU A 93 -7.43 -5.15 -0.83
C LEU A 93 -8.90 -5.52 -1.15
N SER A 94 -9.85 -4.76 -0.63
CA SER A 94 -11.28 -4.99 -0.88
C SER A 94 -11.67 -4.79 -2.35
N GLN A 95 -11.07 -3.79 -3.02
CA GLN A 95 -11.32 -3.49 -4.42
C GLN A 95 -10.68 -4.51 -5.35
N ILE A 96 -9.43 -4.93 -5.08
CA ILE A 96 -8.74 -5.96 -5.85
C ILE A 96 -9.51 -7.28 -5.76
N ARG A 97 -9.98 -7.66 -4.56
CA ARG A 97 -10.78 -8.89 -4.36
C ARG A 97 -12.11 -8.88 -5.13
N ARG A 98 -12.73 -7.72 -5.32
CA ARG A 98 -13.99 -7.60 -6.11
C ARG A 98 -13.76 -7.66 -7.62
N THR A 99 -12.53 -7.42 -8.07
CA THR A 99 -12.17 -7.30 -9.50
C THR A 99 -11.42 -8.54 -10.03
N SER A 100 -11.01 -9.46 -9.15
CA SER A 100 -10.32 -10.72 -9.47
C SER A 100 -11.27 -11.90 -9.55
#